data_AF-A0A257V4S6-F1
#
_entry.id   AF-A0A257V4S6-F1
#
_cell.length_a   1.000
_cell.length_b   1.000
_cell.length_c   1.000
_cell.angle_alpha   90.00
_cell.angle_beta   90.00
_cell.angle_gamma   90.00
#
_symmetry.space_group_name_H-M   'P 1'
#
loop_
_entity.id
_entity.type
_entity.pdbx_description
1 polymer ?
#
loop_
_entity_poly.entity_id
_entity_poly.type
_entity_poly.pdbx_seq_one_letter_code
_entity_poly.pdbx_strand_id
1 'polypeptide(L)'
;LPNAQLTFDKFHAVKLVNDALEEVRREEQKSHHELKSSRYLWLRNPRNLKRDQHERLAVLLGQSHLKTGRAYRIKLAFQDLYTQPVRTAQDYLSRWYFWATHSRLAPIITHSRDAGAAGAPRKGPTTRSPSRLAKLVLTAISPF
;
A
#
# COMPACT_ATOMS: atom_id res chain seq x y z
N LEU A 1 17.91 -22.44 6.72
CA LEU A 1 18.13 -21.70 5.45
C LEU A 1 17.94 -20.21 5.71
N PRO A 2 19.00 -19.41 5.96
CA PRO A 2 18.84 -18.08 6.52
C PRO A 2 19.23 -17.00 5.51
N ASN A 3 18.60 -16.94 4.34
CA ASN A 3 18.76 -15.86 3.35
C ASN A 3 17.70 -16.00 2.25
N ALA A 4 16.41 -16.12 2.62
CA ALA A 4 15.36 -16.02 1.63
C ALA A 4 15.42 -14.60 1.03
N GLN A 5 16.02 -14.49 -0.16
CA GLN A 5 15.89 -13.29 -0.99
C GLN A 5 14.40 -13.11 -1.23
N LEU A 6 13.83 -12.09 -0.61
CA LEU A 6 12.44 -11.74 -0.79
C LEU A 6 12.32 -11.28 -2.26
N THR A 7 11.91 -12.19 -3.14
CA THR A 7 11.63 -11.87 -4.54
C THR A 7 10.42 -10.94 -4.53
N PHE A 8 10.69 -9.64 -4.62
CA PHE A 8 9.65 -8.62 -4.55
C PHE A 8 8.95 -8.48 -5.89
N ASP A 9 8.08 -9.46 -6.17
CA ASP A 9 7.10 -9.37 -7.23
C ASP A 9 5.93 -8.46 -6.83
N LYS A 10 5.11 -8.11 -7.82
CA LYS A 10 3.88 -7.31 -7.63
C LYS A 10 2.94 -7.88 -6.57
N PHE A 11 2.84 -9.21 -6.46
CA PHE A 11 1.92 -9.85 -5.53
C PHE A 11 2.37 -9.64 -4.09
N HIS A 12 3.66 -9.81 -3.81
CA HIS A 12 4.26 -9.57 -2.50
C HIS A 12 4.07 -8.11 -2.07
N ALA A 13 4.32 -7.16 -2.96
CA ALA A 13 4.18 -5.74 -2.63
C ALA A 13 2.70 -5.34 -2.37
N VAL A 14 1.76 -5.82 -3.19
CA VAL A 14 0.33 -5.57 -2.97
C VAL A 14 -0.16 -6.26 -1.69
N LYS A 15 0.36 -7.45 -1.37
CA LYS A 15 0.03 -8.16 -0.13
C LYS A 15 0.42 -7.33 1.10
N LEU A 16 1.63 -6.77 1.15
CA LEU A 16 2.08 -5.92 2.27
C LEU A 16 1.13 -4.74 2.52
N VAL A 17 0.69 -4.07 1.45
CA VAL A 17 -0.24 -2.92 1.58
C VAL A 17 -1.64 -3.37 2.01
N ASN A 18 -2.10 -4.54 1.55
CA ASN A 18 -3.37 -5.13 2.00
C ASN A 18 -3.32 -5.55 3.47
N ASP A 19 -2.21 -6.14 3.92
CA ASP A 19 -2.03 -6.56 5.32
C ASP A 19 -2.03 -5.32 6.24
N ALA A 20 -1.35 -4.25 5.84
CA ALA A 20 -1.36 -2.97 6.54
C ALA A 20 -2.76 -2.35 6.66
N LEU A 21 -3.53 -2.37 5.57
CA LEU A 21 -4.92 -1.91 5.55
C LEU A 21 -5.80 -2.75 6.49
N GLU A 22 -5.64 -4.07 6.45
CA GLU A 22 -6.42 -4.98 7.30
C GLU A 22 -6.07 -4.80 8.78
N GLU A 23 -4.81 -4.54 9.12
CA GLU A 23 -4.40 -4.23 10.50
C GLU A 23 -5.05 -2.94 11.01
N VAL A 24 -4.99 -1.84 10.24
CA VAL A 24 -5.69 -0.58 10.57
C VAL A 24 -7.19 -0.85 10.80
N ARG A 25 -7.82 -1.62 9.90
CA ARG A 25 -9.24 -1.96 10.02
C ARG A 25 -9.54 -2.77 11.27
N ARG A 26 -8.71 -3.77 11.61
CA ARG A 26 -8.91 -4.62 12.80
C ARG A 26 -8.77 -3.83 14.09
N GLU A 27 -7.85 -2.88 14.14
CA GLU A 27 -7.70 -1.98 15.28
C GLU A 27 -8.91 -1.04 15.41
N GLU A 28 -9.31 -0.39 14.32
CA GLU A 28 -10.38 0.60 14.31
C GLU A 28 -11.77 -0.04 14.53
N GLN A 29 -12.00 -1.25 14.03
CA GLN A 29 -13.26 -2.00 14.22
C GLN A 29 -13.60 -2.23 15.71
N LYS A 30 -12.62 -2.17 16.62
CA LYS A 30 -12.85 -2.33 18.06
C LYS A 30 -13.76 -1.23 18.62
N SER A 31 -13.69 -0.02 18.08
CA SER A 31 -14.52 1.13 18.48
C SER A 31 -15.54 1.55 17.41
N HIS A 32 -15.39 1.10 16.16
CA HIS A 32 -16.26 1.44 15.03
C HIS A 32 -17.02 0.21 14.52
N HIS A 33 -18.25 0.04 14.98
CA HIS A 33 -19.09 -1.13 14.68
C HIS A 33 -19.49 -1.20 13.20
N GLU A 34 -19.57 -0.07 12.51
CA GLU A 34 -19.81 0.05 11.07
C GLU A 34 -18.75 -0.67 10.21
N LEU A 35 -17.54 -0.87 10.76
CA LEU A 35 -16.47 -1.64 10.12
C LEU A 35 -16.63 -3.17 10.31
N LYS A 36 -17.57 -3.64 11.13
CA LYS A 36 -17.84 -5.08 11.25
C LYS A 36 -18.35 -5.63 9.91
N SER A 37 -17.85 -6.80 9.55
CA SER A 37 -18.19 -7.47 8.29
C SER A 37 -17.93 -6.62 7.04
N SER A 38 -16.98 -5.68 7.10
CA SER A 38 -16.60 -4.81 5.98
C SER A 38 -15.31 -5.23 5.26
N ARG A 39 -14.57 -6.22 5.78
CA ARG A 39 -13.23 -6.65 5.29
C ARG A 39 -13.14 -6.71 3.76
N TYR A 40 -14.06 -7.42 3.12
CA TYR A 40 -13.99 -7.65 1.67
C TYR A 40 -14.34 -6.41 0.83
N LEU A 41 -14.99 -5.39 1.41
CA LEU A 41 -15.20 -4.10 0.74
C LEU A 41 -13.84 -3.40 0.50
N TRP A 42 -12.91 -3.55 1.44
CA TRP A 42 -11.59 -2.89 1.41
C TRP A 42 -10.54 -3.71 0.65
N LEU A 43 -10.59 -5.04 0.72
CA LEU A 43 -9.56 -5.88 0.11
C LEU A 43 -9.78 -6.12 -1.39
N ARG A 44 -11.04 -6.22 -1.85
CA ARG A 44 -11.35 -6.44 -3.26
C ARG A 44 -10.95 -5.24 -4.13
N ASN A 45 -10.73 -5.50 -5.41
CA ASN A 45 -10.57 -4.44 -6.40
C ASN A 45 -11.95 -3.79 -6.64
N PRO A 46 -12.08 -2.44 -6.64
CA PRO A 46 -13.35 -1.75 -6.88
C PRO A 46 -14.16 -2.32 -8.05
N ARG A 47 -13.51 -2.65 -9.18
CA ARG A 47 -14.19 -3.17 -10.37
C ARG A 47 -14.89 -4.53 -10.18
N ASN A 48 -14.55 -5.25 -9.10
CA ASN A 48 -15.09 -6.57 -8.78
C ASN A 48 -16.17 -6.51 -7.67
N LEU A 49 -16.54 -5.33 -7.22
CA LEU A 49 -17.59 -5.16 -6.22
C LEU A 49 -18.97 -5.20 -6.89
N LYS A 50 -19.93 -5.78 -6.17
CA LYS A 50 -21.35 -5.69 -6.57
C LYS A 50 -21.88 -4.27 -6.27
N ARG A 51 -23.01 -3.91 -6.87
CA ARG A 51 -23.64 -2.58 -6.71
C ARG A 51 -23.89 -2.23 -5.24
N ASP A 52 -24.49 -3.15 -4.48
CA ASP A 52 -24.74 -3.01 -3.03
C ASP A 52 -23.44 -2.80 -2.23
N GLN A 53 -22.37 -3.49 -2.64
CA GLN A 53 -21.06 -3.35 -2.02
C GLN A 53 -20.41 -1.99 -2.34
N HIS A 54 -20.61 -1.47 -3.54
CA HIS A 54 -20.18 -0.13 -3.92
C HIS A 54 -20.89 0.95 -3.09
N GLU A 55 -22.22 0.86 -2.97
CA GLU A 55 -23.02 1.79 -2.18
C GLU A 55 -22.57 1.77 -0.72
N ARG A 56 -22.40 0.58 -0.13
CA ARG A 56 -21.88 0.44 1.24
C ARG A 56 -20.46 0.99 1.41
N LEU A 57 -19.58 0.74 0.45
CA LEU A 57 -18.21 1.28 0.49
C LEU A 57 -18.21 2.81 0.38
N ALA A 58 -19.09 3.39 -0.45
CA ALA A 58 -19.24 4.84 -0.59
C ALA A 58 -19.69 5.50 0.72
N VAL A 59 -20.66 4.91 1.42
CA VAL A 59 -21.11 5.38 2.74
C VAL A 59 -19.95 5.38 3.74
N LEU A 60 -19.16 4.30 3.80
CA LEU A 60 -17.99 4.23 4.69
C LEU A 60 -16.90 5.24 4.30
N LEU A 61 -16.66 5.45 3.01
CA LEU A 61 -15.66 6.41 2.52
C LEU A 61 -16.05 7.88 2.72
N GLY A 62 -17.35 8.15 2.83
CA GLY A 62 -17.89 9.48 3.19
C GLY A 62 -17.59 9.87 4.64
N GLN A 63 -17.27 8.91 5.50
CA GLN A 63 -16.90 9.17 6.90
C GLN A 63 -15.42 9.57 6.98
N SER A 64 -15.17 10.87 6.97
CA SER A 64 -13.81 11.46 6.94
C SER A 64 -12.91 11.07 8.13
N HIS A 65 -13.52 10.68 9.25
CA HIS A 65 -12.81 10.31 10.47
C HIS A 65 -12.24 8.87 10.44
N LEU A 66 -12.71 8.00 9.54
CA LEU A 66 -12.25 6.61 9.46
C LEU A 66 -10.82 6.52 8.91
N LYS A 67 -9.91 6.01 9.76
CA LYS A 67 -8.53 5.65 9.41
C LYS A 67 -8.50 4.57 8.34
N THR A 68 -9.43 3.60 8.38
CA THR A 68 -9.58 2.55 7.38
C THR A 68 -9.85 3.14 6.00
N GLY A 69 -10.72 4.15 5.91
CA GLY A 69 -10.97 4.85 4.64
C GLY A 69 -9.73 5.53 4.09
N ARG A 70 -8.89 6.11 4.96
CA ARG A 70 -7.60 6.70 4.57
C ARG A 70 -6.59 5.64 4.11
N ALA A 71 -6.45 4.55 4.87
CA ALA A 71 -5.62 3.40 4.51
C ALA A 71 -6.02 2.82 3.15
N TYR A 72 -7.33 2.72 2.89
CA TYR A 72 -7.84 2.20 1.62
C TYR A 72 -7.46 3.09 0.43
N ARG A 73 -7.52 4.42 0.58
CA ARG A 73 -7.06 5.34 -0.47
C ARG A 73 -5.55 5.17 -0.75
N ILE A 74 -4.73 4.94 0.28
CA ILE A 74 -3.29 4.65 0.12
C ILE A 74 -3.09 3.33 -0.64
N LYS A 75 -3.88 2.31 -0.33
CA LYS A 75 -3.88 1.03 -1.04
C LYS A 75 -4.28 1.17 -2.51
N LEU A 76 -5.33 1.94 -2.82
CA LEU A 76 -5.72 2.18 -4.20
C LEU A 76 -4.63 2.92 -4.98
N ALA A 77 -4.08 3.99 -4.42
CA ALA A 77 -2.98 4.71 -5.06
C ALA A 77 -1.75 3.82 -5.29
N PHE A 78 -1.47 2.87 -4.39
CA PHE A 78 -0.41 1.88 -4.61
C PHE A 78 -0.73 0.96 -5.79
N GLN A 79 -1.98 0.53 -5.95
CA GLN A 79 -2.39 -0.28 -7.10
C GLN A 79 -2.27 0.49 -8.43
N ASP A 80 -2.58 1.78 -8.41
CA ASP A 80 -2.44 2.68 -9.57
C ASP A 80 -0.98 2.88 -10.01
N LEU A 81 0.01 2.59 -9.16
CA LEU A 81 1.41 2.55 -9.55
C LEU A 81 1.64 1.62 -10.75
N TYR A 82 0.96 0.46 -10.76
CA TYR A 82 1.12 -0.56 -11.80
C TYR A 82 0.42 -0.22 -13.11
N THR A 83 -0.31 0.90 -13.17
CA THR A 83 -0.88 1.45 -14.41
C THR A 83 -0.06 2.63 -14.93
N GLN A 84 0.95 3.09 -14.17
CA GLN A 84 1.79 4.21 -14.59
C GLN A 84 2.76 3.79 -15.70
N PRO A 85 3.01 4.67 -16.70
CA PRO A 85 4.13 4.51 -17.61
C PRO A 85 5.46 4.41 -16.86
N VAL A 86 6.39 3.59 -17.37
CA VAL A 86 7.74 3.40 -16.79
C VAL A 86 8.42 4.73 -16.47
N ARG A 87 8.33 5.70 -17.39
CA ARG A 87 8.95 7.03 -17.26
C ARG A 87 8.45 7.86 -16.06
N THR A 88 7.23 7.60 -15.57
CA THR A 88 6.62 8.36 -14.46
C THR A 88 6.42 7.54 -13.20
N ALA A 89 6.55 6.21 -13.27
CA ALA A 89 6.25 5.30 -12.17
C ALA A 89 7.15 5.53 -10.95
N GLN A 90 8.40 5.90 -11.16
CA GLN A 90 9.37 6.21 -10.11
C GLN A 90 8.96 7.46 -9.29
N ASP A 91 8.61 8.55 -9.97
CA ASP A 91 8.14 9.77 -9.32
C ASP A 91 6.78 9.55 -8.63
N TYR A 92 5.93 8.74 -9.25
CA TYR A 92 4.67 8.32 -8.65
C TYR A 92 4.92 7.54 -7.35
N LEU A 93 5.80 6.52 -7.36
CA LEU A 93 6.12 5.74 -6.17
C LEU A 93 6.73 6.62 -5.08
N SER A 94 7.58 7.57 -5.44
CA SER A 94 8.21 8.48 -4.47
C SER A 94 7.18 9.35 -3.75
N ARG A 95 6.20 9.90 -4.49
CA ARG A 95 5.06 10.64 -3.92
C ARG A 95 4.18 9.74 -3.06
N TRP A 96 3.88 8.53 -3.52
CA TRP A 96 3.12 7.56 -2.74
C TRP A 96 3.82 7.20 -1.43
N TYR A 97 5.12 6.93 -1.46
CA TYR A 97 5.91 6.59 -0.28
C TYR A 97 5.94 7.73 0.74
N PHE A 98 6.11 8.96 0.27
CA PHE A 98 6.00 10.15 1.12
C PHE A 98 4.62 10.24 1.78
N TRP A 99 3.54 10.08 1.01
CA TRP A 99 2.18 10.10 1.56
C TRP A 99 1.93 8.99 2.58
N ALA A 100 2.34 7.76 2.27
CA ALA A 100 2.13 6.60 3.13
C ALA A 100 2.88 6.72 4.47
N THR A 101 4.13 7.18 4.44
CA THR A 101 4.95 7.37 5.64
C THR A 101 4.49 8.55 6.52
N HIS A 102 3.78 9.53 5.95
CA HIS A 102 3.21 10.66 6.69
C HIS A 102 1.71 10.49 7.01
N SER A 103 1.13 9.31 6.73
CA SER A 103 -0.30 9.03 6.92
C SER A 103 -0.76 9.04 8.39
N ARG A 104 0.18 8.95 9.34
CA ARG A 104 -0.05 8.75 10.78
C ARG A 104 -0.79 7.43 11.08
N LEU A 105 -0.68 6.45 10.19
CA LEU A 105 -1.22 5.10 10.37
C LEU A 105 -0.07 4.13 10.60
N ALA A 106 0.17 3.71 11.84
CA ALA A 106 1.34 2.92 12.20
C ALA A 106 1.52 1.66 11.34
N PRO A 107 0.47 0.85 11.06
CA PRO A 107 0.61 -0.30 10.16
C PRO A 107 1.04 0.08 8.74
N ILE A 108 0.46 1.14 8.17
CA ILE A 108 0.83 1.63 6.84
C ILE A 108 2.29 2.07 6.82
N ILE A 109 2.75 2.79 7.84
CA ILE A 109 4.13 3.28 7.91
C ILE A 109 5.12 2.11 7.97
N THR A 110 4.83 1.11 8.80
CA THR A 110 5.67 -0.09 8.95
C THR A 110 5.78 -0.84 7.63
N HIS A 111 4.64 -1.23 7.04
CA HIS A 111 4.64 -2.01 5.81
C HIS A 111 5.09 -1.23 4.57
N SER A 112 4.93 0.10 4.54
CA SER A 112 5.43 0.92 3.44
C SER A 112 6.96 1.00 3.42
N ARG A 113 7.62 0.92 4.58
CA ARG A 113 9.08 0.80 4.63
C ARG A 113 9.55 -0.52 4.06
N ASP A 114 8.82 -1.60 4.32
CA ASP A 114 9.13 -2.91 3.76
C ASP A 114 8.86 -2.95 2.25
N ALA A 115 7.73 -2.41 1.79
CA ALA A 115 7.37 -2.30 0.38
C ALA A 115 8.23 -1.26 -0.40
N GLY A 116 8.80 -0.27 0.28
CA GLY A 116 9.75 0.69 -0.30
C GLY A 116 11.19 0.15 -0.32
N ALA A 117 11.60 -0.59 0.72
CA ALA A 117 12.90 -1.27 0.78
C ALA A 117 12.99 -2.47 -0.17
N ALA A 118 11.85 -3.07 -0.49
CA ALA A 118 11.64 -4.11 -1.48
C ALA A 118 12.23 -3.83 -2.86
N GLY A 119 12.12 -2.58 -3.28
CA GLY A 119 12.66 -2.13 -4.54
C GLY A 119 14.18 -2.02 -4.51
N ALA A 120 14.88 -2.25 -3.39
CA ALA A 120 16.31 -2.00 -3.22
C ALA A 120 17.10 -3.23 -2.70
N PRO A 121 18.18 -3.70 -3.37
CA PRO A 121 19.09 -4.66 -2.77
C PRO A 121 19.83 -3.99 -1.61
N ARG A 122 19.67 -4.55 -0.40
CA ARG A 122 20.42 -4.11 0.77
C ARG A 122 21.87 -4.57 0.67
N LYS A 123 22.81 -3.62 0.70
CA LYS A 123 24.17 -3.87 1.21
C LYS A 123 24.47 -2.88 2.33
N GLY A 124 24.74 -3.42 3.53
CA GLY A 124 25.54 -2.82 4.60
C GLY A 124 25.05 -1.50 5.23
N PRO A 125 25.41 -1.21 6.49
CA PRO A 125 24.85 -0.07 7.19
C PRO A 125 25.62 1.20 6.83
N THR A 126 24.94 2.21 6.27
CA THR A 126 24.87 3.60 6.78
C THR A 126 24.29 4.58 5.75
N THR A 127 23.68 5.63 6.32
CA THR A 127 23.31 6.95 5.77
C THR A 127 22.16 7.06 4.75
N ARG A 128 21.07 7.68 5.24
CA ARG A 128 19.93 8.20 4.49
C ARG A 128 20.41 9.14 3.38
N SER A 129 20.16 8.78 2.12
CA SER A 129 20.16 9.73 1.00
C SER A 129 19.04 9.36 0.02
N PRO A 130 18.16 10.30 -0.39
CA PRO A 130 16.97 10.00 -1.21
C PRO A 130 17.28 9.56 -2.64
N SER A 131 18.55 9.67 -3.08
CA SER A 131 18.95 9.54 -4.48
C SER A 131 19.13 8.09 -4.98
N ARG A 132 19.05 7.08 -4.10
CA ARG A 132 19.19 5.65 -4.50
C ARG A 132 17.88 4.87 -4.62
N LEU A 133 16.78 5.34 -4.01
CA LEU A 133 15.44 4.75 -4.19
C LEU A 133 14.99 4.84 -5.66
N ALA A 134 15.39 5.91 -6.31
CA ALA A 134 15.19 6.18 -7.72
C ALA A 134 15.74 5.05 -8.61
N LYS A 135 17.00 4.65 -8.48
CA LYS A 135 17.71 3.82 -9.47
C LYS A 135 17.21 2.37 -9.59
N LEU A 136 16.23 2.01 -8.77
CA LEU A 136 15.92 0.65 -8.38
C LEU A 136 14.46 0.28 -8.64
N VAL A 137 13.57 1.28 -8.58
CA VAL A 137 12.21 1.20 -9.12
C VAL A 137 12.21 0.99 -10.63
N LEU A 138 13.22 1.51 -11.34
CA LEU A 138 13.38 1.34 -12.78
C LEU A 138 13.68 -0.10 -13.21
N THR A 139 14.21 -0.95 -12.32
CA THR A 139 14.56 -2.34 -12.66
C THR A 139 13.34 -3.28 -12.56
N ALA A 140 12.29 -2.91 -11.84
CA ALA A 140 11.11 -3.75 -11.62
C ALA A 140 9.94 -3.50 -12.60
N ILE A 141 10.09 -2.55 -13.52
CA ILE A 141 9.03 -2.13 -14.47
C ILE A 141 9.41 -2.45 -15.94
N SER A 142 10.62 -2.97 -16.21
CA SER A 142 10.94 -3.51 -17.54
C SER A 142 10.62 -5.00 -17.60
N PRO A 143 9.91 -5.47 -18.64
CA PRO A 143 9.71 -6.89 -18.86
C PRO A 143 11.03 -7.49 -19.35
N PHE A 144 11.59 -8.37 -18.54
CA PHE A 144 12.01 -9.65 -19.08
C PHE A 144 10.97 -10.67 -18.64
#